data_AF-A0A5A4CYL1-F1
#
_entry.id   AF-A0A5A4CYL1-F1
#
_cell.length_a   1.000
_cell.length_b   1.000
_cell.length_c   1.000
_cell.angle_alpha   90.00
_cell.angle_beta   90.00
_cell.angle_gamma   90.00
#
_symmetry.space_group_name_H-M   'P 1'
#
loop_
_entity.id
_entity.type
_entity.pdbx_description
1 polymer ?
#
loop_
_entity_poly.entity_id
_entity_poly.type
_entity_poly.pdbx_seq_one_letter_code
_entity_poly.pdbx_strand_id
1 'polypeptide(L)'
;FFSSWFGQGSRASYRFSLSRGRICAVLDYCVIDYLFAQSRSDFVSGRGGISPALSLQQECLGMAVIDLWRMAKERNQSLAEICNTTSYKSCLPETHRQDIQRMSRLARYQIRKTLKRFLKKLGRCSAGERNLKLKYLMELNMVEPAYGSESFTLDHSGWLEQSEQQRVRAVQVSGEGGIQIQTTESQEWQTFCDFPQITDISIKRLCQEQMPLEGRVVTLTRQDDQCMEAEFHNLTEALSFVSLVDGYFRLTTDSTHYFCAEVAPPSLLEDIQDYCHGPITSEF
;
A
#
# COMPACT_ATOMS: atom_id res chain seq x y z
N PHE A 1 -5.24 0.01 1.77
CA PHE A 1 -5.39 0.14 0.30
C PHE A 1 -5.74 -1.22 -0.28
N PHE A 2 -6.73 -1.31 -1.17
CA PHE A 2 -7.09 -2.55 -1.87
C PHE A 2 -6.54 -2.45 -3.29
N SER A 3 -5.53 -3.24 -3.66
CA SER A 3 -4.80 -3.06 -4.93
C SER A 3 -5.63 -3.43 -6.16
N SER A 4 -6.66 -4.26 -6.01
CA SER A 4 -7.53 -4.70 -7.10
C SER A 4 -8.73 -3.77 -7.37
N TRP A 5 -8.69 -2.53 -6.87
CA TRP A 5 -9.77 -1.53 -7.00
C TRP A 5 -10.10 -1.10 -8.45
N PHE A 6 -9.17 -1.31 -9.39
CA PHE A 6 -9.33 -1.04 -10.82
C PHE A 6 -9.55 -2.32 -11.66
N GLY A 7 -9.60 -3.49 -11.03
CA GLY A 7 -9.62 -4.78 -11.71
C GLY A 7 -10.92 -5.06 -12.46
N GLN A 8 -10.81 -5.83 -13.56
CA GLN A 8 -11.93 -6.53 -14.18
C GLN A 8 -11.74 -8.03 -13.91
N GLY A 9 -12.68 -8.66 -13.21
CA GLY A 9 -12.63 -10.11 -12.93
C GLY A 9 -13.06 -10.49 -11.51
N SER A 10 -12.83 -11.75 -11.13
CA SER A 10 -13.27 -12.34 -9.86
C SER A 10 -12.57 -11.81 -8.61
N ARG A 11 -11.49 -11.02 -8.77
CA ARG A 11 -10.70 -10.43 -7.67
C ARG A 11 -10.85 -8.91 -7.57
N ALA A 12 -11.81 -8.31 -8.26
CA ALA A 12 -12.01 -6.86 -8.20
C ALA A 12 -12.61 -6.45 -6.85
N SER A 13 -12.05 -5.42 -6.22
CA SER A 13 -12.56 -4.85 -4.97
C SER A 13 -13.52 -3.70 -5.27
N TYR A 14 -14.69 -3.71 -4.63
CA TYR A 14 -15.75 -2.71 -4.80
C TYR A 14 -16.50 -2.50 -3.49
N ARG A 15 -17.13 -1.33 -3.33
CA ARG A 15 -18.00 -1.03 -2.19
C ARG A 15 -19.35 -1.72 -2.37
N PHE A 16 -19.96 -2.10 -1.26
CA PHE A 16 -21.29 -2.71 -1.25
C PHE A 16 -22.35 -1.74 -1.79
N SER A 17 -23.40 -2.29 -2.41
CA SER A 17 -24.58 -1.55 -2.84
C SER A 17 -25.83 -2.41 -2.70
N LEU A 18 -26.98 -1.79 -2.44
CA LEU A 18 -28.26 -2.51 -2.30
C LEU A 18 -28.77 -3.11 -3.61
N SER A 19 -28.43 -2.47 -4.73
CA SER A 19 -28.83 -2.94 -6.06
C SER A 19 -27.93 -4.09 -6.51
N ARG A 20 -28.52 -5.28 -6.65
CA ARG A 20 -27.80 -6.47 -7.15
C ARG A 20 -27.10 -6.16 -8.47
N GLY A 21 -25.78 -6.35 -8.52
CA GLY A 21 -24.95 -6.17 -9.70
C GLY A 21 -24.42 -4.75 -9.93
N ARG A 22 -24.75 -3.77 -9.08
CA ARG A 22 -24.13 -2.44 -9.15
C ARG A 22 -22.77 -2.46 -8.44
N ILE A 23 -21.72 -2.18 -9.20
CA ILE A 23 -20.34 -2.06 -8.71
C ILE A 23 -20.14 -0.61 -8.27
N CYS A 24 -19.88 -0.39 -6.98
CA CYS A 24 -19.50 0.92 -6.45
C CYS A 24 -17.99 1.05 -6.37
N ALA A 25 -17.43 2.10 -6.96
CA ALA A 25 -16.00 2.35 -6.94
C ALA A 25 -15.47 2.50 -5.50
N VAL A 26 -14.29 1.94 -5.23
CA VAL A 26 -13.64 2.05 -3.91
C VAL A 26 -13.17 3.48 -3.65
N LEU A 27 -12.68 4.16 -4.69
CA LEU A 27 -12.06 5.47 -4.64
C LEU A 27 -12.84 6.46 -5.52
N ASP A 28 -13.02 7.68 -5.01
CA ASP A 28 -13.48 8.81 -5.81
C ASP A 28 -12.31 9.51 -6.53
N TYR A 29 -12.61 10.54 -7.33
CA TYR A 29 -11.59 11.26 -8.08
C TYR A 29 -10.61 12.05 -7.19
N CYS A 30 -11.06 12.60 -6.07
CA CYS A 30 -10.21 13.35 -5.15
C CYS A 30 -9.20 12.43 -4.47
N VAL A 31 -9.65 11.25 -4.06
CA VAL A 31 -8.79 10.19 -3.49
C VAL A 31 -7.81 9.67 -4.54
N ILE A 32 -8.23 9.50 -5.79
CA ILE A 32 -7.31 9.11 -6.89
C ILE A 32 -6.23 10.17 -7.12
N ASP A 33 -6.58 11.46 -7.11
CA ASP A 33 -5.61 12.55 -7.27
C ASP A 33 -4.61 12.56 -6.11
N TYR A 34 -5.08 12.36 -4.87
CA TYR A 34 -4.21 12.28 -3.69
C TYR A 34 -3.30 11.05 -3.74
N LEU A 35 -3.87 9.87 -4.03
CA LEU A 35 -3.13 8.62 -4.14
C LEU A 35 -2.04 8.74 -5.21
N PHE A 36 -2.37 9.29 -6.38
CA PHE A 36 -1.37 9.58 -7.41
C PHE A 36 -0.24 10.48 -6.90
N ALA A 37 -0.57 11.58 -6.21
CA ALA A 37 0.43 12.51 -5.70
C ALA A 37 1.37 11.84 -4.69
N GLN A 38 0.80 11.07 -3.75
CA GLN A 38 1.55 10.28 -2.78
C GLN A 38 2.44 9.24 -3.46
N SER A 39 1.84 8.36 -4.27
CA SER A 39 2.55 7.28 -4.98
C SER A 39 3.69 7.81 -5.86
N ARG A 40 3.46 8.90 -6.59
CA ARG A 40 4.49 9.53 -7.43
C ARG A 40 5.63 10.10 -6.59
N SER A 41 5.30 10.77 -5.48
CA SER A 41 6.30 11.34 -4.57
C SER A 41 7.20 10.24 -4.01
N ASP A 42 6.59 9.18 -3.50
CA ASP A 42 7.28 8.01 -2.93
C ASP A 42 8.14 7.30 -3.99
N PHE A 43 7.58 7.07 -5.19
CA PHE A 43 8.30 6.44 -6.30
C PHE A 43 9.53 7.24 -6.75
N VAL A 44 9.40 8.56 -6.93
CA VAL A 44 10.52 9.41 -7.39
C VAL A 44 11.58 9.57 -6.31
N SER A 45 11.16 9.64 -5.04
CA SER A 45 12.06 9.81 -3.90
C SER A 45 12.66 8.51 -3.35
N GLY A 46 12.14 7.35 -3.76
CA GLY A 46 12.53 6.04 -3.23
C GLY A 46 12.11 5.84 -1.78
N ARG A 47 10.92 6.32 -1.40
CA ARG A 47 10.34 6.26 -0.05
C ARG A 47 9.09 5.38 -0.03
N GLY A 48 8.53 5.17 1.17
CA GLY A 48 7.26 4.44 1.32
C GLY A 48 7.33 2.97 0.87
N GLY A 49 8.50 2.34 0.98
CA GLY A 49 8.72 0.97 0.51
C GLY A 49 8.84 0.83 -1.02
N ILE A 50 8.78 1.93 -1.79
CA ILE A 50 8.89 1.88 -3.24
C ILE A 50 10.35 1.94 -3.66
N SER A 51 10.93 0.81 -4.04
CA SER A 51 12.30 0.73 -4.53
C SER A 51 12.43 -0.34 -5.62
N PRO A 52 11.98 -0.03 -6.84
CA PRO A 52 11.99 -0.99 -7.93
C PRO A 52 13.41 -1.49 -8.23
N ALA A 53 13.54 -2.77 -8.59
CA ALA A 53 14.81 -3.35 -9.00
C ALA A 53 15.35 -2.66 -10.27
N LEU A 54 16.67 -2.53 -10.38
CA LEU A 54 17.31 -1.92 -11.56
C LEU A 54 17.04 -2.67 -12.87
N SER A 55 16.65 -3.94 -12.79
CA SER A 55 16.18 -4.73 -13.94
C SER A 55 14.91 -4.16 -14.58
N LEU A 56 14.08 -3.44 -13.80
CA LEU A 56 12.83 -2.82 -14.25
C LEU A 56 13.03 -1.42 -14.84
N GLN A 57 14.21 -1.16 -15.43
CA GLN A 57 14.54 0.15 -15.98
C GLN A 57 13.56 0.57 -17.08
N GLN A 58 13.11 -0.36 -17.94
CA GLN A 58 12.21 -0.03 -19.05
C GLN A 58 10.81 0.37 -18.55
N GLU A 59 10.33 -0.31 -17.53
CA GLU A 59 9.05 -0.06 -16.87
C GLU A 59 9.09 1.29 -16.17
N CYS A 60 10.17 1.60 -15.43
CA CYS A 60 10.39 2.92 -14.84
C CYS A 60 10.46 4.04 -15.90
N LEU A 61 11.09 3.77 -17.06
CA LEU A 61 11.07 4.71 -18.19
C LEU A 61 9.66 4.88 -18.75
N GLY A 62 8.83 3.83 -18.78
CA GLY A 62 7.40 3.89 -19.09
C GLY A 62 6.62 4.79 -18.13
N MET A 63 6.86 4.65 -16.83
CA MET A 63 6.31 5.53 -15.79
C MET A 63 6.67 6.99 -16.02
N ALA A 64 7.93 7.27 -16.40
CA ALA A 64 8.36 8.63 -16.74
C ALA A 64 7.66 9.18 -17.99
N VAL A 65 7.35 8.35 -19.00
CA VAL A 65 6.56 8.77 -20.18
C VAL A 65 5.16 9.17 -19.76
N ILE A 66 4.49 8.37 -18.94
CA ILE A 66 3.14 8.66 -18.44
C ILE A 66 3.13 9.96 -17.64
N ASP A 67 4.09 10.14 -16.73
CA ASP A 67 4.18 11.32 -15.88
C ASP A 67 4.49 12.60 -16.67
N LEU A 68 5.41 12.56 -17.64
CA LEU A 68 5.66 13.70 -18.53
C LEU A 68 4.44 14.05 -19.39
N TRP A 69 3.70 13.04 -19.87
CA TRP A 69 2.49 13.28 -20.65
C TRP A 69 1.38 13.91 -19.80
N ARG A 70 1.21 13.44 -18.56
CA ARG A 70 0.30 14.04 -17.58
C ARG A 70 0.68 15.49 -17.31
N MET A 71 1.96 15.80 -17.05
CA MET A 71 2.41 17.19 -16.85
C MET A 71 2.07 18.10 -18.04
N ALA A 72 2.23 17.60 -19.27
CA ALA A 72 1.88 18.36 -20.47
C ALA A 72 0.39 18.70 -20.51
N LYS A 73 -0.47 17.74 -20.16
CA LYS A 73 -1.92 17.95 -20.09
C LYS A 73 -2.32 18.95 -19.01
N GLU A 74 -1.83 18.77 -17.79
CA GLU A 74 -2.15 19.66 -16.65
C GLU A 74 -1.68 21.10 -16.87
N ARG A 75 -0.51 21.28 -17.50
CA ARG A 75 0.06 22.61 -17.79
C ARG A 75 -0.45 23.21 -19.09
N ASN A 76 -1.33 22.51 -19.81
CA ASN A 76 -1.79 22.86 -21.15
C ASN A 76 -0.63 23.17 -22.12
N GLN A 77 0.42 22.34 -22.07
CA GLN A 77 1.62 22.43 -22.89
C GLN A 77 1.68 21.28 -23.90
N SER A 78 2.37 21.51 -25.01
CA SER A 78 2.72 20.43 -25.93
C SER A 78 3.75 19.49 -25.29
N LEU A 79 3.75 18.22 -25.72
CA LEU A 79 4.78 17.26 -25.30
C LEU A 79 6.20 17.69 -25.67
N ALA A 80 6.34 18.50 -26.73
CA ALA A 80 7.64 19.03 -27.16
C ALA A 80 8.18 20.06 -26.16
N GLU A 81 7.32 20.97 -25.67
CA GLU A 81 7.68 21.97 -24.65
C GLU A 81 8.09 21.30 -23.35
N ILE A 82 7.30 20.33 -22.86
CA ILE A 82 7.63 19.58 -21.64
C ILE A 82 8.96 18.83 -21.76
N CYS A 83 9.25 18.22 -22.91
CA CYS A 83 10.53 17.53 -23.13
C CYS A 83 11.75 18.47 -23.13
N ASN A 84 11.53 19.77 -23.28
CA ASN A 84 12.57 20.79 -23.26
C ASN A 84 12.74 21.41 -21.86
N THR A 85 11.65 21.57 -21.10
CA THR A 85 11.68 22.16 -19.75
C THR A 85 11.90 21.14 -18.64
N THR A 86 11.48 19.89 -18.84
CA THR A 86 11.48 18.85 -17.81
C THR A 86 12.29 17.64 -18.25
N SER A 87 13.29 17.28 -17.45
CA SER A 87 14.09 16.08 -17.68
C SER A 87 13.29 14.83 -17.28
N TYR A 88 13.26 13.82 -18.15
CA TYR A 88 12.62 12.53 -17.83
C TYR A 88 13.18 11.89 -16.55
N LYS A 89 14.44 12.18 -16.20
CA LYS A 89 15.09 11.67 -14.98
C LYS A 89 14.43 12.17 -13.68
N SER A 90 13.71 13.30 -13.74
CA SER A 90 12.96 13.83 -12.59
C SER A 90 11.68 13.04 -12.30
N CYS A 91 11.27 12.17 -13.22
CA CYS A 91 10.14 11.25 -13.08
C CYS A 91 10.58 9.82 -12.77
N LEU A 92 11.87 9.60 -12.50
CA LEU A 92 12.44 8.29 -12.19
C LEU A 92 12.82 8.19 -10.71
N PRO A 93 12.83 6.96 -10.14
CA PRO A 93 13.37 6.71 -8.82
C PRO A 93 14.84 7.11 -8.74
N GLU A 94 15.28 7.49 -7.54
CA GLU A 94 16.64 7.98 -7.31
C GLU A 94 17.71 6.94 -7.71
N THR A 95 17.48 5.66 -7.41
CA THR A 95 18.36 4.55 -7.80
C THR A 95 18.58 4.47 -9.32
N HIS A 96 17.50 4.55 -10.09
CA HIS A 96 17.51 4.49 -11.54
C HIS A 96 18.13 5.75 -12.16
N ARG A 97 17.91 6.91 -11.55
CA ARG A 97 18.53 8.17 -11.97
C ARG A 97 20.06 8.09 -11.85
N GLN A 98 20.55 7.56 -10.74
CA GLN A 98 21.98 7.37 -10.49
C GLN A 98 22.58 6.34 -11.44
N ASP A 99 21.91 5.21 -11.66
CA ASP A 99 22.34 4.17 -12.60
C ASP A 99 22.49 4.73 -14.03
N ILE A 100 21.44 5.40 -14.53
CA ILE A 100 21.46 6.05 -15.84
C ILE A 100 22.58 7.10 -15.93
N GLN A 101 22.89 7.81 -14.84
CA GLN A 101 23.95 8.82 -14.83
C GLN A 101 25.34 8.21 -14.97
N ARG A 102 25.57 6.98 -14.48
CA ARG A 102 26.82 6.23 -14.62
C ARG A 102 27.02 5.67 -16.03
N MET A 103 25.97 5.55 -16.82
CA MET A 103 26.06 5.06 -18.21
C MET A 103 26.83 6.00 -19.16
N SER A 104 27.33 5.42 -20.25
CA SER A 104 28.00 6.16 -21.32
C SER A 104 27.12 7.28 -21.90
N ARG A 105 27.75 8.33 -22.43
CA ARG A 105 27.03 9.46 -23.06
C ARG A 105 26.12 8.98 -24.20
N LEU A 106 26.58 8.02 -25.00
CA LEU A 106 25.81 7.46 -26.11
C LEU A 106 24.56 6.72 -25.61
N ALA A 107 24.69 5.89 -24.58
CA ALA A 107 23.55 5.17 -24.00
C ALA A 107 22.50 6.13 -23.44
N ARG A 108 22.92 7.15 -22.67
CA ARG A 108 22.03 8.21 -22.18
C ARG A 108 21.33 8.96 -23.31
N TYR A 109 22.05 9.26 -24.40
CA TYR A 109 21.48 9.88 -25.59
C TYR A 109 20.42 8.99 -26.24
N GLN A 110 20.69 7.68 -26.37
CA GLN A 110 19.73 6.71 -26.92
C GLN A 110 18.45 6.64 -26.09
N ILE A 111 18.54 6.57 -24.76
CA ILE A 111 17.37 6.61 -23.86
C ILE A 111 16.54 7.87 -24.13
N ARG A 112 17.17 9.05 -24.08
CA ARG A 112 16.47 10.32 -24.34
C ARG A 112 15.83 10.36 -25.73
N LYS A 113 16.53 9.90 -26.76
CA LYS A 113 16.03 9.84 -28.14
C LYS A 113 14.84 8.90 -28.27
N THR A 114 14.86 7.77 -27.57
CA THR A 114 13.76 6.79 -27.58
C THR A 114 12.52 7.33 -26.86
N LEU A 115 12.68 7.91 -25.66
CA LEU A 115 11.57 8.57 -24.95
C LEU A 115 10.91 9.68 -25.76
N LYS A 116 11.71 10.58 -26.35
CA LYS A 116 11.18 11.66 -27.21
C LYS A 116 10.38 11.11 -28.41
N ARG A 117 10.84 10.00 -29.00
CA ARG A 117 10.11 9.33 -30.09
C ARG A 117 8.78 8.74 -29.63
N PHE A 118 8.74 8.12 -28.45
CA PHE A 118 7.50 7.60 -27.87
C PHE A 118 6.50 8.72 -27.55
N LEU A 119 6.95 9.78 -26.85
CA LEU A 119 6.10 10.93 -26.54
C LEU A 119 5.55 11.59 -27.82
N LYS A 120 6.36 11.75 -28.87
CA LYS A 120 5.86 12.28 -30.16
C LYS A 120 4.76 11.42 -30.78
N LYS A 121 4.82 10.09 -30.65
CA LYS A 121 3.77 9.18 -31.12
C LYS A 121 2.49 9.33 -30.28
N LEU A 122 2.63 9.43 -28.96
CA LEU A 122 1.52 9.56 -28.01
C LEU A 122 0.82 10.92 -28.06
N GLY A 123 1.49 11.98 -28.53
CA GLY A 123 0.86 13.30 -28.70
C GLY A 123 -0.34 13.33 -29.66
N ARG A 124 -0.55 12.26 -30.42
CA ARG A 124 -1.72 12.07 -31.29
C ARG A 124 -2.88 11.35 -30.60
N CYS A 125 -2.67 10.82 -29.40
CA CYS A 125 -3.67 10.09 -28.63
C CYS A 125 -4.49 11.05 -27.76
N SER A 126 -5.81 10.88 -27.77
CA SER A 126 -6.72 11.58 -26.86
C SER A 126 -6.78 10.84 -25.52
N ALA A 127 -5.82 11.07 -24.64
CA ALA A 127 -5.91 10.66 -23.24
C ALA A 127 -6.39 11.84 -22.38
N GLY A 128 -7.43 11.60 -21.57
CA GLY A 128 -7.83 12.52 -20.51
C GLY A 128 -6.80 12.53 -19.38
N GLU A 129 -6.67 13.65 -18.67
CA GLU A 129 -5.70 13.83 -17.58
C GLU A 129 -5.83 12.73 -16.51
N ARG A 130 -7.06 12.48 -16.04
CA ARG A 130 -7.33 11.47 -15.02
C ARG A 130 -6.96 10.05 -15.46
N ASN A 131 -7.12 9.74 -16.74
CA ASN A 131 -6.75 8.43 -17.28
C ASN A 131 -5.23 8.20 -17.21
N LEU A 132 -4.42 9.26 -17.27
CA LEU A 132 -2.96 9.14 -17.13
C LEU A 132 -2.55 8.89 -15.68
N LYS A 133 -3.21 9.53 -14.70
CA LYS A 133 -3.00 9.25 -13.27
C LYS A 133 -3.42 7.82 -12.92
N LEU A 134 -4.59 7.39 -13.41
CA LEU A 134 -5.05 6.00 -13.28
C LEU A 134 -4.05 5.01 -13.89
N LYS A 135 -3.63 5.25 -15.15
CA LYS A 135 -2.67 4.40 -15.82
C LYS A 135 -1.34 4.33 -15.05
N TYR A 136 -0.88 5.45 -14.50
CA TYR A 136 0.33 5.48 -13.66
C TYR A 136 0.17 4.59 -12.42
N LEU A 137 -0.93 4.69 -11.69
CA LEU A 137 -1.19 3.86 -10.50
C LEU A 137 -1.27 2.37 -10.84
N MET A 138 -1.90 2.02 -11.97
CA MET A 138 -1.97 0.64 -12.45
C MET A 138 -0.59 0.07 -12.80
N GLU A 139 0.24 0.85 -13.50
CA GLU A 139 1.60 0.43 -13.86
C GLU A 139 2.52 0.38 -12.63
N LEU A 140 2.32 1.26 -11.63
CA LEU A 140 3.09 1.22 -10.39
C LEU A 140 2.92 -0.10 -9.65
N ASN A 141 1.69 -0.64 -9.61
CA ASN A 141 1.41 -1.94 -9.00
C ASN A 141 2.17 -3.09 -9.68
N MET A 142 2.52 -2.96 -10.96
CA MET A 142 3.34 -3.94 -11.68
C MET A 142 4.84 -3.77 -11.39
N VAL A 143 5.28 -2.53 -11.18
CA VAL A 143 6.68 -2.19 -10.91
C VAL A 143 7.06 -2.46 -9.46
N GLU A 144 6.13 -2.25 -8.53
CA GLU A 144 6.29 -2.48 -7.09
C GLU A 144 5.05 -3.21 -6.55
N PRO A 145 4.98 -4.55 -6.63
CA PRO A 145 3.82 -5.33 -6.19
C PRO A 145 3.56 -5.27 -4.68
N ALA A 146 4.57 -4.92 -3.88
CA ALA A 146 4.42 -4.73 -2.44
C ALA A 146 3.78 -3.38 -2.08
N TYR A 147 3.50 -2.52 -3.06
CA TYR A 147 2.92 -1.21 -2.81
C TYR A 147 1.52 -1.31 -2.18
N GLY A 148 1.36 -0.67 -1.02
CA GLY A 148 0.12 -0.71 -0.24
C GLY A 148 0.03 -1.86 0.75
N SER A 149 1.09 -2.64 0.91
CA SER A 149 1.30 -3.58 2.01
C SER A 149 2.22 -2.95 3.06
N GLU A 150 1.97 -3.23 4.33
CA GLU A 150 2.84 -2.82 5.44
C GLU A 150 3.42 -4.06 6.11
N SER A 151 4.71 -4.01 6.41
CA SER A 151 5.44 -5.12 7.03
C SER A 151 6.10 -4.68 8.32
N PHE A 152 5.92 -5.48 9.37
CA PHE A 152 6.47 -5.29 10.69
C PHE A 152 7.48 -6.40 10.95
N THR A 153 8.72 -6.02 11.25
CA THR A 153 9.73 -6.98 11.72
C THR A 153 9.60 -7.10 13.22
N LEU A 154 9.41 -8.33 13.70
CA LEU A 154 9.16 -8.61 15.11
C LEU A 154 10.48 -8.82 15.87
N ASP A 155 10.42 -8.67 17.18
CA ASP A 155 11.53 -9.04 18.05
C ASP A 155 11.68 -10.57 18.10
N HIS A 156 12.92 -11.02 18.20
CA HIS A 156 13.32 -12.42 18.16
C HIS A 156 13.91 -12.92 19.47
N SER A 157 13.97 -12.04 20.45
CA SER A 157 14.47 -12.27 21.80
C SER A 157 13.90 -13.49 22.50
N GLY A 158 12.72 -13.96 22.07
CA GLY A 158 12.22 -15.29 22.39
C GLY A 158 11.62 -15.41 23.77
N TRP A 159 10.88 -14.37 24.14
CA TRP A 159 10.25 -14.26 25.44
C TRP A 159 8.96 -15.08 25.53
N LEU A 160 8.35 -15.41 24.38
CA LEU A 160 7.25 -16.35 24.31
C LEU A 160 7.75 -17.80 24.35
N GLU A 161 7.12 -18.63 25.19
CA GLU A 161 7.29 -20.09 25.25
C GLU A 161 6.67 -20.78 24.02
N GLN A 162 7.13 -20.39 22.84
CA GLN A 162 6.81 -21.04 21.57
C GLN A 162 7.99 -21.89 21.14
N SER A 163 7.73 -22.98 20.41
CA SER A 163 8.83 -23.72 19.77
C SER A 163 9.61 -22.73 18.89
N GLU A 164 10.95 -22.76 18.96
CA GLU A 164 11.82 -21.85 18.17
C GLU A 164 11.52 -21.92 16.67
N GLN A 165 10.86 -22.99 16.25
CA GLN A 165 10.50 -23.38 14.89
C GLN A 165 9.22 -22.69 14.37
N GLN A 166 8.28 -22.32 15.25
CA GLN A 166 7.01 -21.68 14.86
C GLN A 166 6.94 -20.19 15.19
N ARG A 167 8.04 -19.61 15.69
CA ARG A 167 8.09 -18.19 16.05
C ARG A 167 7.88 -17.29 14.83
N VAL A 168 6.95 -16.35 14.95
CA VAL A 168 6.70 -15.35 13.92
C VAL A 168 7.85 -14.35 13.88
N ARG A 169 8.41 -14.15 12.70
CA ARG A 169 9.51 -13.22 12.42
C ARG A 169 9.06 -11.87 11.91
N ALA A 170 8.08 -11.91 11.02
CA ALA A 170 7.54 -10.71 10.43
C ALA A 170 6.07 -10.93 10.14
N VAL A 171 5.32 -9.85 10.22
CA VAL A 171 3.91 -9.81 9.84
C VAL A 171 3.76 -8.81 8.71
N GLN A 172 3.01 -9.18 7.69
CA GLN A 172 2.60 -8.31 6.59
C GLN A 172 1.08 -8.21 6.59
N VAL A 173 0.59 -6.99 6.41
CA VAL A 173 -0.84 -6.71 6.30
C VAL A 173 -1.11 -6.02 4.97
N SER A 174 -2.07 -6.54 4.22
CA SER A 174 -2.53 -5.95 2.96
C SER A 174 -4.03 -6.15 2.77
N GLY A 175 -4.68 -5.25 2.02
CA GLY A 175 -6.13 -5.31 1.83
C GLY A 175 -6.61 -6.57 1.09
N GLU A 176 -5.77 -7.16 0.24
CA GLU A 176 -6.13 -8.36 -0.55
C GLU A 176 -5.59 -9.66 0.05
N GLY A 177 -4.51 -9.58 0.83
CA GLY A 177 -3.82 -10.74 1.40
C GLY A 177 -4.13 -11.02 2.87
N GLY A 178 -4.89 -10.13 3.53
CA GLY A 178 -5.18 -10.23 4.96
C GLY A 178 -3.91 -10.06 5.80
N ILE A 179 -3.76 -10.94 6.78
CA ILE A 179 -2.59 -11.03 7.66
C ILE A 179 -1.73 -12.21 7.21
N GLN A 180 -0.50 -11.89 6.82
CA GLN A 180 0.50 -12.86 6.39
C GLN A 180 1.67 -12.86 7.36
N ILE A 181 2.22 -14.04 7.62
CA ILE A 181 3.33 -14.25 8.54
C ILE A 181 4.50 -14.91 7.84
N GLN A 182 5.69 -14.55 8.30
CA GLN A 182 6.92 -15.26 8.00
C GLN A 182 7.44 -15.85 9.31
N THR A 183 7.80 -17.13 9.34
CA THR A 183 8.33 -17.80 10.54
C THR A 183 9.85 -17.91 10.48
N THR A 184 10.47 -18.40 11.56
CA THR A 184 11.90 -18.73 11.59
C THR A 184 12.25 -19.87 10.62
N GLU A 185 11.36 -20.86 10.45
CA GLU A 185 11.55 -21.99 9.53
C GLU A 185 11.29 -21.66 8.07
N SER A 186 10.31 -20.80 7.78
CA SER A 186 9.90 -20.48 6.42
C SER A 186 10.19 -19.02 6.09
N GLN A 187 11.01 -18.81 5.07
CA GLN A 187 11.27 -17.46 4.53
C GLN A 187 10.13 -16.95 3.64
N GLU A 188 9.13 -17.78 3.35
CA GLU A 188 8.00 -17.43 2.50
C GLU A 188 6.84 -16.87 3.34
N TRP A 189 6.11 -15.91 2.76
CA TRP A 189 4.90 -15.36 3.37
C TRP A 189 3.77 -16.37 3.31
N GLN A 190 3.20 -16.69 4.47
CA GLN A 190 2.05 -17.58 4.61
C GLN A 190 0.86 -16.81 5.17
N THR A 191 -0.32 -16.97 4.58
CA THR A 191 -1.53 -16.32 5.11
C THR A 191 -1.93 -16.96 6.43
N PHE A 192 -1.98 -16.17 7.49
CA PHE A 192 -2.50 -16.59 8.78
C PHE A 192 -4.03 -16.53 8.79
N CYS A 193 -4.61 -15.38 8.43
CA CYS A 193 -6.05 -15.21 8.27
C CYS A 193 -6.42 -13.98 7.44
N ASP A 194 -7.67 -13.92 6.99
CA ASP A 194 -8.31 -12.71 6.50
C ASP A 194 -8.99 -11.94 7.65
N PHE A 195 -9.30 -10.66 7.44
CA PHE A 195 -9.85 -9.79 8.48
C PHE A 195 -11.17 -10.30 9.09
N PRO A 196 -12.16 -10.81 8.32
CA PRO A 196 -13.42 -11.29 8.90
C PRO A 196 -13.27 -12.49 9.84
N GLN A 197 -12.11 -13.16 9.83
CA GLN A 197 -11.83 -14.33 10.66
C GLN A 197 -11.28 -13.96 12.04
N ILE A 198 -11.00 -12.68 12.29
CA ILE A 198 -10.46 -12.17 13.55
C ILE A 198 -11.60 -11.99 14.55
N THR A 199 -11.41 -12.44 15.78
CA THR A 199 -12.39 -12.31 16.87
C THR A 199 -11.94 -11.35 17.96
N ASP A 200 -10.65 -11.36 18.30
CA ASP A 200 -10.07 -10.51 19.35
C ASP A 200 -8.62 -10.13 19.02
N ILE A 201 -8.21 -8.95 19.48
CA ILE A 201 -6.82 -8.51 19.47
C ILE A 201 -6.49 -7.90 20.83
N SER A 202 -5.49 -8.45 21.52
CA SER A 202 -5.03 -7.94 22.81
C SER A 202 -3.58 -7.51 22.77
N ILE A 203 -3.25 -6.45 23.51
CA ILE A 203 -1.89 -5.93 23.67
C ILE A 203 -1.48 -6.12 25.13
N LYS A 204 -0.40 -6.87 25.37
CA LYS A 204 0.15 -7.13 26.71
C LYS A 204 1.56 -6.57 26.82
N ARG A 205 1.89 -6.03 27.99
CA ARG A 205 3.26 -5.66 28.32
C ARG A 205 4.06 -6.91 28.68
N LEU A 206 5.27 -7.00 28.14
CA LEU A 206 6.24 -8.00 28.57
C LEU A 206 6.74 -7.63 29.97
N CYS A 207 6.30 -8.36 30.99
CA CYS A 207 6.71 -8.17 32.39
C CYS A 207 7.59 -9.36 32.82
N GLN A 208 8.85 -9.38 32.42
CA GLN A 208 9.87 -10.24 33.00
C GLN A 208 11.08 -9.40 33.43
N GLU A 209 11.76 -9.85 34.49
CA GLU A 209 12.82 -9.12 35.21
C GLU A 209 14.05 -8.78 34.35
N GLN A 210 14.11 -9.23 33.10
CA GLN A 210 15.23 -9.04 32.16
C GLN A 210 14.80 -8.34 30.85
N MET A 211 13.63 -7.68 30.81
CA MET A 211 13.04 -7.15 29.57
C MET A 211 13.42 -5.70 29.23
N PRO A 212 13.46 -5.32 27.93
CA PRO A 212 13.30 -3.92 27.55
C PRO A 212 11.95 -3.40 28.05
N LEU A 213 11.97 -2.28 28.79
CA LEU A 213 10.81 -1.71 29.49
C LEU A 213 9.58 -1.45 28.59
N GLU A 214 9.76 -1.41 27.27
CA GLU A 214 8.79 -0.97 26.27
C GLU A 214 8.22 -2.08 25.39
N GLY A 215 8.72 -3.32 25.46
CA GLY A 215 8.25 -4.42 24.63
C GLY A 215 6.76 -4.72 24.79
N ARG A 216 6.09 -5.11 23.70
CA ARG A 216 4.67 -5.48 23.69
C ARG A 216 4.46 -6.79 22.94
N VAL A 217 3.57 -7.63 23.46
CA VAL A 217 3.03 -8.78 22.73
C VAL A 217 1.64 -8.43 22.26
N VAL A 218 1.41 -8.57 20.97
CA VAL A 218 0.07 -8.52 20.38
C VAL A 218 -0.38 -9.95 20.12
N THR A 219 -1.52 -10.34 20.70
CA THR A 219 -2.15 -11.63 20.44
C THR A 219 -3.38 -11.39 19.58
N LEU A 220 -3.42 -12.03 18.41
CA LEU A 220 -4.59 -12.05 17.53
C LEU A 220 -5.25 -13.42 17.61
N THR A 221 -6.56 -13.44 17.87
CA THR A 221 -7.35 -14.66 17.98
C THR A 221 -8.31 -14.77 16.79
N ARG A 222 -8.41 -15.98 16.23
CA ARG A 222 -9.31 -16.32 15.13
C ARG A 222 -10.59 -16.98 15.64
N GLN A 223 -11.58 -17.10 14.75
CA GLN A 223 -12.84 -17.79 15.01
C GLN A 223 -12.71 -19.28 15.39
N ASP A 224 -11.61 -19.93 14.99
CA ASP A 224 -11.29 -21.33 15.34
C ASP A 224 -10.39 -21.45 16.58
N ASP A 225 -10.34 -20.40 17.39
CA ASP A 225 -9.52 -20.25 18.61
C ASP A 225 -7.99 -20.35 18.37
N GLN A 226 -7.55 -20.41 17.12
CA GLN A 226 -6.13 -20.31 16.78
C GLN A 226 -5.63 -18.90 17.03
N CYS A 227 -4.46 -18.79 17.66
CA CYS A 227 -3.85 -17.52 18.01
C CYS A 227 -2.52 -17.31 17.29
N MET A 228 -2.25 -16.08 16.91
CA MET A 228 -0.92 -15.60 16.52
C MET A 228 -0.43 -14.62 17.58
N GLU A 229 0.78 -14.80 18.07
CA GLU A 229 1.43 -13.86 18.97
C GLU A 229 2.60 -13.19 18.25
N ALA A 230 2.65 -11.86 18.32
CA ALA A 230 3.66 -11.04 17.68
C ALA A 230 4.36 -10.16 18.72
N GLU A 231 5.69 -10.31 18.84
CA GLU A 231 6.53 -9.52 19.73
C GLU A 231 6.99 -8.23 19.03
N PHE A 232 6.58 -7.07 19.55
CA PHE A 232 6.97 -5.76 19.06
C PHE A 232 7.97 -5.09 20.01
N HIS A 233 8.90 -4.33 19.42
CA HIS A 233 9.98 -3.66 20.15
C HIS A 233 9.45 -2.59 21.13
N ASN A 234 8.36 -1.92 20.76
CA ASN A 234 7.77 -0.85 21.55
C ASN A 234 6.24 -0.77 21.36
N LEU A 235 5.59 0.01 22.22
CA LEU A 235 4.15 0.23 22.17
C LEU A 235 3.69 0.92 20.87
N THR A 236 4.47 1.85 20.33
CA THR A 236 4.09 2.60 19.12
C THR A 236 3.92 1.68 17.91
N GLU A 237 4.84 0.75 17.70
CA GLU A 237 4.74 -0.23 16.60
C GLU A 237 3.56 -1.19 16.81
N ALA A 238 3.35 -1.66 18.05
CA ALA A 238 2.22 -2.51 18.38
C ALA A 238 0.88 -1.81 18.11
N LEU A 239 0.72 -0.56 18.57
CA LEU A 239 -0.48 0.24 18.30
C LEU A 239 -0.64 0.52 16.81
N SER A 240 0.45 0.79 16.08
CA SER A 240 0.41 0.98 14.62
C SER A 240 -0.11 -0.28 13.91
N PHE A 241 0.39 -1.45 14.29
CA PHE A 241 -0.07 -2.72 13.75
C PHE A 241 -1.55 -2.98 14.05
N VAL A 242 -1.97 -2.81 15.31
CA VAL A 242 -3.38 -3.02 15.69
C VAL A 242 -4.29 -2.01 14.98
N SER A 243 -3.90 -0.74 14.89
CA SER A 243 -4.65 0.31 14.15
C SER A 243 -4.85 -0.07 12.68
N LEU A 244 -3.83 -0.65 12.04
CA LEU A 244 -3.89 -1.08 10.64
C LEU A 244 -4.89 -2.23 10.45
N VAL A 245 -4.80 -3.26 11.30
CA VAL A 245 -5.69 -4.43 11.25
C VAL A 245 -7.13 -4.02 11.55
N ASP A 246 -7.33 -3.22 12.59
CA ASP A 246 -8.61 -2.67 13.03
C ASP A 246 -9.26 -1.79 11.93
N GLY A 247 -8.45 -0.97 11.24
CA GLY A 247 -8.89 -0.18 10.09
C GLY A 247 -9.36 -1.05 8.92
N TYR A 248 -8.64 -2.12 8.58
CA TYR A 248 -9.08 -3.05 7.54
C TYR A 248 -10.32 -3.84 7.95
N PHE A 249 -10.42 -4.28 9.21
CA PHE A 249 -11.59 -4.98 9.71
C PHE A 249 -12.85 -4.14 9.56
N ARG A 250 -12.80 -2.83 9.87
CA ARG A 250 -13.92 -1.92 9.61
C ARG A 250 -14.31 -1.78 8.15
N LEU A 251 -13.33 -1.86 7.24
CA LEU A 251 -13.58 -1.72 5.81
C LEU A 251 -14.15 -2.99 5.18
N THR A 252 -13.93 -4.17 5.77
CA THR A 252 -14.28 -5.47 5.19
C THR A 252 -15.33 -6.26 5.95
N THR A 253 -15.51 -6.00 7.25
CA THR A 253 -16.28 -6.86 8.16
C THR A 253 -17.37 -6.09 8.90
N ASP A 254 -17.00 -5.16 9.77
CA ASP A 254 -17.97 -4.40 10.58
C ASP A 254 -17.49 -2.95 10.77
N SER A 255 -18.18 -2.00 10.11
CA SER A 255 -17.83 -0.58 10.11
C SER A 255 -17.98 0.09 11.47
N THR A 256 -18.69 -0.53 12.41
CA THR A 256 -18.95 -0.01 13.76
C THR A 256 -18.11 -0.68 14.85
N HIS A 257 -17.18 -1.57 14.47
CA HIS A 257 -16.36 -2.31 15.41
C HIS A 257 -15.00 -1.65 15.67
N TYR A 258 -14.45 -1.93 16.86
CA TYR A 258 -13.04 -1.72 17.18
C TYR A 258 -12.51 -2.80 18.13
N PHE A 259 -11.26 -3.22 17.93
CA PHE A 259 -10.63 -4.24 18.80
C PHE A 259 -10.00 -3.63 20.07
N CYS A 260 -9.45 -2.42 19.97
CA CYS A 260 -8.68 -1.82 21.05
C CYS A 260 -9.03 -0.33 21.19
N ALA A 261 -9.48 0.07 22.39
CA ALA A 261 -9.90 1.44 22.67
C ALA A 261 -8.74 2.46 22.55
N GLU A 262 -7.49 2.04 22.74
CA GLU A 262 -6.32 2.93 22.61
C GLU A 262 -6.09 3.41 21.17
N VAL A 263 -6.59 2.67 20.18
CA VAL A 263 -6.46 2.99 18.75
C VAL A 263 -7.78 3.24 18.04
N ALA A 264 -8.90 3.11 18.76
CA ALA A 264 -10.22 3.36 18.22
C ALA A 264 -10.36 4.83 17.79
N PRO A 265 -10.86 5.11 16.58
CA PRO A 265 -11.12 6.49 16.16
C PRO A 265 -12.09 7.18 17.12
N PRO A 266 -11.81 8.40 17.63
CA PRO A 266 -12.71 9.08 18.57
C PRO A 266 -14.13 9.26 18.04
N SER A 267 -14.27 9.60 16.75
CA SER A 267 -15.58 9.74 16.10
C SER A 267 -16.37 8.44 16.06
N LEU A 268 -15.69 7.29 15.96
CA LEU A 268 -16.35 5.98 15.99
C LEU A 268 -16.96 5.71 17.38
N LEU A 269 -16.24 6.08 18.45
CA LEU A 269 -16.73 5.90 19.81
C LEU A 269 -17.96 6.78 20.08
N GLU A 270 -17.94 8.02 19.61
CA GLU A 270 -19.09 8.93 19.64
C GLU A 270 -20.27 8.36 18.84
N ASP A 271 -20.02 7.90 17.61
CA ASP A 271 -21.06 7.32 16.75
C ASP A 271 -21.73 6.09 17.41
N ILE A 272 -20.96 5.21 18.06
CA ILE A 272 -21.51 4.04 18.76
C ILE A 272 -22.37 4.48 19.96
N GLN A 273 -21.91 5.46 20.72
CA GLN A 273 -22.65 5.98 21.88
C GLN A 273 -23.98 6.64 21.47
N ASP A 274 -23.98 7.34 20.34
CA ASP A 274 -25.13 8.09 19.82
C ASP A 274 -25.97 7.28 18.81
N TYR A 275 -25.64 6.00 18.60
CA TYR A 275 -26.30 5.10 17.64
C TYR A 275 -26.30 5.64 16.18
N CYS A 276 -25.20 6.27 15.77
CA CYS A 276 -24.97 6.77 14.42
C CYS A 276 -24.32 5.71 13.52
N HIS A 277 -24.78 5.60 12.26
CA HIS A 277 -24.36 4.56 11.31
C HIS A 277 -23.09 4.90 10.52
N GLY A 278 -22.48 6.07 10.73
CA GLY A 278 -21.45 6.61 9.86
C GLY A 278 -22.01 7.09 8.50
N PRO A 279 -21.13 7.42 7.53
CA PRO A 279 -21.53 8.07 6.27
C PRO A 279 -22.07 7.08 5.23
N ILE A 280 -23.16 6.39 5.56
CA ILE A 280 -23.88 5.52 4.60
C ILE A 280 -24.59 6.36 3.53
N THR A 281 -24.71 5.81 2.32
CA THR A 281 -25.50 6.47 1.27
C THR A 281 -26.98 6.36 1.62
N SER A 282 -27.79 7.36 1.23
CA SER A 282 -29.24 7.41 1.49
C SER A 282 -30.08 6.24 0.96
N GLU A 283 -29.46 5.31 0.24
CA GLU A 283 -30.09 4.07 -0.19
C GLU A 283 -30.28 3.09 0.99
N PHE A 284 -29.40 3.12 2.00
CA PHE A 284 -29.41 2.26 3.21
C PHE A 284 -30.19 2.92 4.35
#